data_AF-A0A968XV29-F1
#
_entry.id   AF-A0A968XV29-F1
#
_cell.length_a   1.000
_cell.length_b   1.000
_cell.length_c   1.000
_cell.angle_alpha   90.00
_cell.angle_beta   90.00
_cell.angle_gamma   90.00
#
_symmetry.space_group_name_H-M   'P 1'
#
loop_
_entity.id
_entity.type
_entity.pdbx_description
1 polymer ?
#
loop_
_entity_poly.entity_id
_entity_poly.type
_entity_poly.pdbx_seq_one_letter_code
_entity_poly.pdbx_strand_id
1 'polypeptide(L)'
;MLLLVSGSGCARFRKPPPAPPKTASDALVFNDVTLEQADEAGKRLWTLRARQATYSASGKQAKMTQPQGKLFNGQQELYEVEAAEGEVNQDGEAVFASTGCGARLAGRSHDSGR
;
A
#
# COMPACT_ATOMS: atom_id res chain seq x y z
N MET A 1 58.55 -33.77 11.46
CA MET A 1 58.31 -34.72 10.36
C MET A 1 57.24 -34.10 9.48
N LEU A 2 57.64 -33.54 8.35
CA LEU A 2 56.78 -32.77 7.43
C LEU A 2 56.19 -33.74 6.40
N LEU A 3 54.87 -33.83 6.29
CA LEU A 3 54.20 -34.58 5.22
C LEU A 3 53.37 -33.59 4.38
N LEU A 4 53.90 -33.24 3.21
CA LEU A 4 53.18 -32.50 2.17
C LEU A 4 52.46 -33.52 1.29
N VAL A 5 51.13 -33.60 1.42
CA VAL A 5 50.29 -34.38 0.50
C VAL A 5 49.82 -33.44 -0.62
N SER A 6 50.42 -33.60 -1.80
CA SER A 6 49.90 -32.99 -3.03
C SER A 6 48.67 -33.77 -3.50
N GLY A 7 47.49 -33.19 -3.33
CA GLY A 7 46.25 -33.68 -3.93
C GLY A 7 45.88 -32.85 -5.16
N SER A 8 46.01 -33.43 -6.34
CA SER A 8 45.53 -32.86 -7.61
C SER A 8 44.03 -32.60 -7.55
N GLY A 9 43.64 -31.33 -7.66
CA GLY A 9 42.25 -30.90 -7.70
C GLY A 9 41.59 -31.28 -9.03
N CYS A 10 40.58 -32.15 -8.98
CA CYS A 10 39.56 -32.22 -10.02
C CYS A 10 38.50 -31.16 -9.71
N ALA A 11 38.58 -30.02 -10.39
CA ALA A 11 37.50 -29.03 -10.40
C ALA A 11 36.28 -29.66 -11.10
N ARG A 12 35.39 -30.28 -10.32
CA ARG A 12 34.06 -30.70 -10.79
C ARG A 12 33.28 -29.43 -11.16
N PHE A 13 32.89 -29.31 -12.43
CA PHE A 13 31.87 -28.36 -12.87
C PHE A 13 30.58 -28.63 -12.07
N ARG A 14 30.37 -27.90 -10.98
CA ARG A 14 29.08 -27.85 -10.29
C ARG A 14 28.17 -27.03 -11.19
N LYS A 15 27.15 -27.66 -11.80
CA LYS A 15 26.05 -26.92 -12.39
C LYS A 15 25.54 -25.92 -11.34
N PRO A 16 25.35 -24.64 -11.68
CA PRO A 16 24.75 -23.70 -10.75
C PRO A 16 23.43 -24.29 -10.25
N PRO A 17 23.13 -24.19 -8.94
CA PRO A 17 21.82 -24.59 -8.45
C PRO A 17 20.74 -23.87 -9.28
N PRO A 18 19.64 -24.57 -9.62
CA PRO A 18 18.54 -23.93 -10.32
C PRO A 18 18.12 -22.69 -9.54
N ALA A 19 17.89 -21.58 -10.25
CA ALA A 19 17.39 -20.37 -9.64
C ALA A 19 16.12 -20.71 -8.84
N PRO A 20 15.93 -20.13 -7.64
CA PRO A 20 14.71 -20.36 -6.88
C PRO A 20 13.49 -20.04 -7.76
N PRO A 21 12.40 -20.82 -7.64
CA PRO A 21 11.17 -20.52 -8.38
C PRO A 21 10.78 -19.07 -8.11
N LYS A 22 10.40 -18.34 -9.16
CA LYS A 22 9.84 -17.00 -9.02
C LYS A 22 8.55 -17.14 -8.21
N THR A 23 8.63 -16.96 -6.91
CA THR A 23 7.46 -16.87 -6.04
C THR A 23 6.61 -15.74 -6.59
N ALA A 24 5.32 -15.98 -6.83
CA ALA A 24 4.40 -14.89 -7.11
C ALA A 24 4.54 -13.87 -5.98
N SER A 25 4.75 -12.60 -6.32
CA SER A 25 4.85 -11.55 -5.31
C SER A 25 3.51 -11.46 -4.57
N ASP A 26 3.53 -11.52 -3.23
CA ASP A 26 2.36 -11.30 -2.37
C ASP A 26 1.79 -9.87 -2.42
N ALA A 27 2.29 -9.07 -3.37
CA ALA A 27 1.93 -7.70 -3.61
C ALA A 27 1.06 -7.58 -4.87
N LEU A 28 -0.08 -6.91 -4.72
CA LEU A 28 -0.94 -6.50 -5.82
C LEU A 28 -0.76 -4.99 -6.03
N VAL A 29 -0.47 -4.60 -7.27
CA VAL A 29 -0.29 -3.20 -7.65
C VAL A 29 -1.46 -2.76 -8.52
N PHE A 30 -2.11 -1.67 -8.11
CA PHE A 30 -3.25 -1.08 -8.79
C PHE A 30 -2.88 0.34 -9.20
N ASN A 31 -3.15 0.69 -10.45
CA ASN A 31 -3.02 2.06 -10.95
C ASN A 31 -4.42 2.70 -11.07
N ASP A 32 -4.51 4.00 -10.82
CA ASP A 32 -5.74 4.79 -10.92
C ASP A 32 -6.92 4.12 -10.21
N VAL A 33 -6.70 3.78 -8.95
CA VAL A 33 -7.62 2.95 -8.15
C VAL A 33 -8.54 3.80 -7.30
N THR A 34 -9.77 3.33 -7.14
CA THR A 34 -10.69 3.81 -6.11
C THR A 34 -10.87 2.71 -5.07
N LEU A 35 -10.53 3.01 -3.82
CA LEU A 35 -10.77 2.18 -2.66
C LEU A 35 -11.98 2.71 -1.92
N GLU A 36 -12.82 1.80 -1.45
CA GLU A 36 -14.05 2.13 -0.75
C GLU A 36 -14.27 1.13 0.38
N GLN A 37 -14.77 1.64 1.50
CA GLN A 37 -15.30 0.78 2.55
C GLN A 37 -16.71 1.21 2.91
N ALA A 38 -17.54 0.20 3.16
CA ALA A 38 -18.86 0.33 3.73
C ALA A 38 -18.90 -0.38 5.09
N ASP A 39 -19.83 0.05 5.94
CA ASP A 39 -20.20 -0.69 7.15
C ASP A 39 -21.00 -1.96 6.81
N GLU A 40 -21.36 -2.74 7.83
CA GLU A 40 -22.13 -3.98 7.69
C GLU A 40 -23.51 -3.77 7.02
N ALA A 41 -24.07 -2.57 7.10
CA ALA A 41 -25.33 -2.21 6.46
C ALA A 41 -25.15 -1.74 5.01
N GLY A 42 -23.91 -1.73 4.49
CA GLY A 42 -23.58 -1.25 3.14
C GLY A 42 -23.48 0.27 3.05
N LYS A 43 -23.47 0.99 4.17
CA LYS A 43 -23.34 2.44 4.21
C LYS A 43 -21.87 2.82 4.09
N ARG A 44 -21.57 3.70 3.15
CA ARG A 44 -20.18 4.12 2.90
C ARG A 44 -19.58 4.82 4.11
N LEU A 45 -18.37 4.41 4.49
CA LEU A 45 -17.57 5.05 5.53
C LEU A 45 -16.57 6.03 4.91
N TRP A 46 -15.92 5.62 3.82
CA TRP A 46 -14.97 6.45 3.09
C TRP A 46 -14.79 5.99 1.64
N THR A 47 -14.23 6.90 0.84
CA THR A 47 -13.76 6.63 -0.52
C THR A 47 -12.45 7.34 -0.74
N LEU A 48 -11.45 6.62 -1.26
CA LEU A 48 -10.14 7.16 -1.60
C LEU A 48 -9.83 6.86 -3.07
N ARG A 49 -9.43 7.88 -3.81
CA ARG A 49 -8.82 7.74 -5.15
C ARG A 49 -7.32 7.94 -5.00
N ALA A 50 -6.53 7.06 -5.61
CA ALA A 50 -5.08 7.15 -5.58
C ALA A 50 -4.50 6.91 -6.98
N ARG A 51 -3.36 7.54 -7.28
CA ARG A 51 -2.64 7.26 -8.53
C ARG A 51 -2.15 5.83 -8.60
N GLN A 52 -1.66 5.32 -7.47
CA GLN A 52 -1.26 3.93 -7.34
C GLN A 52 -1.50 3.46 -5.92
N ALA A 53 -1.91 2.20 -5.77
CA ALA A 53 -1.93 1.49 -4.51
C ALA A 53 -1.18 0.16 -4.63
N THR A 54 -0.39 -0.19 -3.61
CA THR A 54 0.21 -1.51 -3.48
C THR A 54 -0.36 -2.17 -2.24
N TYR A 55 -1.07 -3.29 -2.43
CA TYR A 55 -1.60 -4.11 -1.35
C TYR A 55 -0.67 -5.29 -1.08
N SER A 56 -0.37 -5.54 0.18
CA SER A 56 0.37 -6.72 0.64
C SER A 56 -0.57 -7.65 1.41
N ALA A 57 -0.72 -8.89 0.95
CA ALA A 57 -1.56 -9.88 1.61
C ALA A 57 -0.98 -10.32 2.97
N SER A 58 0.35 -10.41 3.08
CA SER A 58 1.04 -10.76 4.34
C SER A 58 0.93 -9.66 5.39
N GLY A 59 0.90 -8.39 4.95
CA GLY A 59 0.78 -7.22 5.82
C GLY A 59 -0.66 -6.75 6.05
N LYS A 60 -1.63 -7.25 5.26
CA LYS A 60 -3.03 -6.76 5.24
C LYS A 60 -3.10 -5.23 5.13
N GLN A 61 -2.19 -4.67 4.34
CA GLN A 61 -1.94 -3.25 4.23
C GLN A 61 -1.92 -2.82 2.77
N ALA A 62 -2.60 -1.73 2.44
CA ALA A 62 -2.46 -1.00 1.19
C ALA A 62 -1.72 0.31 1.42
N LYS A 63 -0.63 0.55 0.70
CA LYS A 63 0.03 1.87 0.63
C LYS A 63 -0.37 2.57 -0.66
N MET A 64 -0.65 3.87 -0.58
CA MET A 64 -1.19 4.68 -1.66
C MET A 64 -0.35 5.92 -1.90
N THR A 65 -0.29 6.34 -3.16
CA THR A 65 0.32 7.60 -3.57
C THR A 65 -0.74 8.62 -3.97
N GLN A 66 -0.58 9.84 -3.45
CA GLN A 66 -1.46 10.98 -3.67
C GLN A 66 -2.95 10.69 -3.43
N PRO A 67 -3.33 10.03 -2.31
CA PRO A 67 -4.73 9.73 -2.07
C PRO A 67 -5.54 11.02 -1.88
N GLN A 68 -6.70 11.05 -2.52
CA GLN A 68 -7.73 12.08 -2.35
C GLN A 68 -9.05 11.38 -2.05
N GLY A 69 -9.79 11.87 -1.08
CA GLY A 69 -11.00 11.16 -0.69
C GLY A 69 -11.91 11.88 0.25
N LYS A 70 -12.96 11.15 0.61
CA LYS A 70 -14.09 11.65 1.39
C LYS A 70 -14.36 10.69 2.54
N LEU A 71 -14.66 11.25 3.70
CA LEU A 71 -15.14 10.51 4.87
C LEU A 71 -16.60 10.87 5.10
N PHE A 72 -17.41 9.87 5.45
CA PHE A 72 -18.85 10.00 5.56
C PHE A 72 -19.31 9.70 6.98
N ASN A 73 -20.34 10.43 7.44
CA ASN A 73 -21.21 9.97 8.52
C ASN A 73 -22.56 9.65 7.91
N GLY A 74 -22.64 8.44 7.41
CA GLY A 74 -23.76 8.00 6.63
C GLY A 74 -23.81 8.51 5.21
N GLN A 75 -24.91 9.17 4.85
CA GLN A 75 -25.04 9.74 3.51
C GLN A 75 -24.42 11.14 3.42
N GLN A 76 -24.04 11.73 4.55
CA GLN A 76 -23.43 13.04 4.63
C GLN A 76 -21.90 12.92 4.55
N GLU A 77 -21.32 13.66 3.62
CA GLU A 77 -19.88 13.89 3.58
C GLU A 77 -19.46 14.81 4.74
N LEU A 78 -18.50 14.36 5.54
CA LEU A 78 -17.96 15.14 6.65
C LEU A 78 -16.66 15.83 6.29
N TYR A 79 -15.74 15.09 5.66
CA TYR A 79 -14.40 15.58 5.39
C TYR A 79 -13.92 15.21 4.00
N GLU A 80 -13.16 16.12 3.41
CA GLU A 80 -12.28 15.86 2.30
C GLU A 80 -10.85 15.71 2.82
N VAL A 81 -10.15 14.70 2.32
CA VAL A 81 -8.77 14.38 2.71
C VAL A 81 -7.90 14.33 1.47
N GLU A 82 -6.76 14.99 1.56
CA GLU A 82 -5.69 14.93 0.56
C GLU A 82 -4.37 14.73 1.27
N ALA A 83 -3.53 13.84 0.74
CA ALA A 83 -2.18 13.61 1.26
C ALA A 83 -1.20 13.24 0.15
N ALA A 84 0.10 13.31 0.44
CA ALA A 84 1.13 12.84 -0.48
C ALA A 84 1.19 11.31 -0.51
N GLU A 85 1.03 10.68 0.65
CA GLU A 85 0.97 9.23 0.83
C GLU A 85 -0.18 8.87 1.77
N GLY A 86 -0.63 7.63 1.71
CA GLY A 86 -1.62 7.12 2.67
C GLY A 86 -1.56 5.61 2.80
N GLU A 87 -2.11 5.11 3.89
CA GLU A 87 -2.13 3.71 4.22
C GLU A 87 -3.54 3.29 4.66
N VAL A 88 -3.97 2.13 4.18
CA VAL A 88 -5.13 1.41 4.72
C VAL A 88 -4.60 0.14 5.35
N ASN A 89 -4.90 -0.06 6.63
CA ASN A 89 -4.45 -1.20 7.41
C ASN A 89 -5.59 -2.16 7.70
N GLN A 90 -5.25 -3.40 8.04
CA GLN A 90 -6.19 -4.42 8.49
C GLN A 90 -7.36 -4.59 7.52
N ASP A 91 -7.04 -4.69 6.23
CA ASP A 91 -8.03 -4.92 5.16
C ASP A 91 -9.16 -3.87 5.10
N GLY A 92 -8.91 -2.65 5.56
CA GLY A 92 -9.86 -1.55 5.49
C GLY A 92 -10.24 -0.96 6.84
N GLU A 93 -10.02 -1.67 7.95
CA GLU A 93 -10.51 -1.28 9.27
C GLU A 93 -9.98 0.08 9.75
N ALA A 94 -8.76 0.44 9.35
CA ALA A 94 -8.17 1.72 9.71
C ALA A 94 -7.51 2.42 8.50
N VAL A 95 -7.87 3.68 8.28
CA VAL A 95 -7.30 4.55 7.25
C VAL A 95 -6.44 5.63 7.89
N PHE A 96 -5.19 5.72 7.45
CA PHE A 96 -4.23 6.73 7.89
C PHE A 96 -3.72 7.52 6.68
N ALA A 97 -3.90 8.83 6.69
CA ALA A 97 -3.23 9.72 5.74
C ALA A 97 -1.89 10.16 6.35
N SER A 98 -0.77 9.92 5.67
CA SER A 98 0.56 10.26 6.20
C SER A 98 1.20 11.40 5.39
N THR A 99 1.82 12.32 6.14
CA THR A 99 2.64 13.47 5.71
C THR A 99 1.92 14.52 4.84
N GLY A 100 1.88 15.76 5.33
CA GLY A 100 1.24 16.89 4.62
C GLY A 100 -0.29 16.80 4.52
N CYS A 101 -0.93 15.98 5.37
CA CYS A 101 -2.37 15.75 5.36
C CYS A 101 -3.14 17.06 5.60
N GLY A 102 -4.02 17.39 4.66
CA GLY A 102 -5.05 18.42 4.82
C GLY A 102 -6.41 17.75 4.93
N ALA A 103 -7.04 17.85 6.10
CA ALA A 103 -8.45 17.49 6.28
C ALA A 103 -9.28 18.77 6.28
N ARG A 104 -10.28 18.85 5.41
CA ARG A 104 -11.20 20.00 5.32
C ARG A 104 -12.62 19.52 5.53
N LEU A 105 -13.41 20.27 6.29
CA LEU A 105 -14.84 19.98 6.42
C LEU A 105 -15.52 20.21 5.07
N ALA A 106 -16.29 19.23 4.63
CA ALA A 106 -17.02 19.33 3.39
C ALA A 106 -17.99 20.53 3.42
N GLY A 107 -18.04 21.30 2.34
CA GLY A 107 -19.00 22.38 2.16
C GLY A 107 -18.63 23.76 2.73
N ARG A 108 -17.47 23.94 3.38
CA ARG A 108 -16.94 25.29 3.63
C ARG A 108 -16.10 25.76 2.44
N SER A 109 -16.73 26.49 1.53
CA SER A 109 -16.02 27.35 0.58
C SER A 109 -15.11 28.27 1.38
N HIS A 110 -13.81 28.20 1.12
CA HIS A 110 -12.84 29.15 1.62
C HIS A 110 -13.11 30.50 0.93
N ASP A 111 -14.07 31.25 1.46
CA ASP A 111 -14.26 32.66 1.10
C ASP A 111 -13.09 33.45 1.69
N SER A 112 -11.98 33.46 0.95
CA SER A 112 -10.93 34.44 1.12
C SER A 112 -11.43 35.75 0.50
N GLY A 113 -12.38 36.40 1.17
CA GLY A 113 -12.74 37.78 0.92
C GLY A 113 -11.49 38.64 1.05
N ARG A 114 -11.07 39.20 -0.08
CA ARG A 114 -9.96 40.16 -0.21
C ARG A 114 -10.45 41.57 0.09
#